data_AF-A0A2H8THA0-F1
#
_entry.id   AF-A0A2H8THA0-F1
#
_cell.length_a   1.000
_cell.length_b   1.000
_cell.length_c   1.000
_cell.angle_alpha   90.00
_cell.angle_beta   90.00
_cell.angle_gamma   90.00
#
_symmetry.space_group_name_H-M   'P 1'
#
loop_
_entity.id
_entity.type
_entity.pdbx_description
1 polymer ?
#
loop_
_entity_poly.entity_id
_entity_poly.type
_entity_poly.pdbx_seq_one_letter_code
_entity_poly.pdbx_strand_id
1 'polypeptide(L)'
;LKMYKKIEYANDLLKLFTTNEWKFDNSNTRELWSLLSQEDRETFWFSFEEFDWKSYMKYNFYGIRKHILHEDLSNLTSALSKYRKLFWLHKLCIFLIIYVIFKICWFFIEYSNFIVMSKKNMP
;
A
#
# COMPACT_ATOMS: atom_id res chain seq x y z
N LEU A 1 -16.14 -7.18 15.58
CA LEU A 1 -15.51 -8.50 15.86
C LEU A 1 -15.76 -9.55 14.77
N LYS A 2 -17.01 -9.92 14.42
CA LYS A 2 -17.28 -10.94 13.38
C LYS A 2 -16.77 -10.57 11.97
N MET A 3 -16.89 -9.30 11.57
CA MET A 3 -16.38 -8.81 10.28
C MET A 3 -14.85 -8.88 10.20
N TYR A 4 -14.15 -8.48 11.26
CA TYR A 4 -12.69 -8.56 11.33
C TYR A 4 -12.18 -10.00 11.18
N LYS A 5 -12.82 -10.99 11.83
CA LYS A 5 -12.47 -12.40 11.64
C LYS A 5 -12.60 -12.87 10.19
N LYS A 6 -13.62 -12.42 9.45
CA LYS A 6 -13.78 -12.77 8.03
C LYS A 6 -12.68 -12.16 7.17
N ILE A 7 -12.34 -10.89 7.43
CA ILE A 7 -11.28 -10.17 6.70
C ILE A 7 -9.92 -10.81 6.99
N GLU A 8 -9.64 -11.14 8.25
CA GLU A 8 -8.40 -11.79 8.68
C GLU A 8 -8.25 -13.17 8.02
N TYR A 9 -9.31 -13.99 8.04
CA TYR A 9 -9.32 -15.27 7.34
C TYR A 9 -9.07 -15.14 5.82
N ALA A 10 -9.73 -14.17 5.16
CA ALA A 10 -9.50 -13.91 3.75
C ALA A 10 -8.07 -13.43 3.45
N ASN A 11 -7.51 -12.58 4.31
CA ASN A 11 -6.12 -12.15 4.20
C ASN A 11 -5.15 -13.31 4.34
N ASP A 12 -5.37 -14.20 5.31
CA ASP A 12 -4.51 -15.37 5.51
C ASP A 12 -4.54 -16.31 4.31
N LEU A 13 -5.73 -16.55 3.73
CA LEU A 13 -5.89 -17.34 2.51
C LEU A 13 -5.17 -16.71 1.30
N LEU A 14 -5.26 -15.39 1.15
CA LEU A 14 -4.70 -14.68 0.00
C LEU A 14 -3.22 -14.33 0.15
N LYS A 15 -2.68 -14.40 1.37
CA LYS A 15 -1.32 -13.95 1.72
C LYS A 15 -0.26 -14.48 0.76
N LEU A 16 -0.27 -15.78 0.48
CA LEU A 16 0.72 -16.40 -0.43
C LEU A 16 0.73 -15.73 -1.82
N PHE A 17 -0.43 -15.34 -2.32
CA PHE A 17 -0.59 -14.76 -3.65
C PHE A 17 -0.35 -13.25 -3.66
N THR A 18 -0.65 -12.55 -2.57
CA THR A 18 -0.63 -11.09 -2.53
C THR A 18 0.64 -10.50 -1.91
N THR A 19 1.35 -11.22 -1.05
CA THR A 19 2.53 -10.69 -0.32
C THR A 19 3.86 -11.19 -0.83
N ASN A 20 3.88 -12.21 -1.69
CA ASN A 20 5.11 -12.73 -2.25
C ASN A 20 5.41 -12.08 -3.61
N GLU A 21 6.69 -11.83 -3.88
CA GLU A 21 7.13 -11.43 -5.21
C GLU A 21 7.18 -12.65 -6.12
N TRP A 22 6.47 -12.55 -7.24
CA TRP A 22 6.49 -13.57 -8.27
C TRP A 22 7.33 -13.07 -9.44
N LYS A 23 8.46 -13.73 -9.68
CA LYS A 23 9.29 -13.48 -10.86
C LYS A 23 8.81 -14.41 -11.96
N PHE A 24 8.12 -13.85 -12.94
CA PHE A 24 7.73 -14.56 -14.15
C PHE A 24 8.73 -14.22 -15.25
N ASP A 25 9.40 -15.23 -15.79
CA ASP A 25 10.16 -15.05 -17.03
C ASP A 25 9.20 -15.07 -18.22
N ASN A 26 9.28 -14.02 -19.03
CA ASN A 26 8.51 -13.85 -20.27
C ASN A 26 9.42 -13.52 -21.46
N SER A 27 10.69 -13.92 -21.39
CA SER A 27 11.66 -13.85 -22.49
C SER A 27 11.10 -14.41 -23.79
N ASN A 28 10.65 -15.67 -23.79
CA ASN A 28 10.09 -16.35 -24.96
C ASN A 28 8.86 -15.64 -25.53
N THR A 29 7.98 -15.10 -24.68
CA THR A 29 6.78 -14.37 -25.12
C THR A 29 7.15 -13.05 -25.80
N ARG A 30 8.16 -12.33 -25.29
CA ARG A 30 8.67 -11.11 -25.92
C ARG A 30 9.37 -11.40 -27.25
N GLU A 31 10.17 -12.48 -27.30
CA GLU A 31 10.81 -12.90 -28.55
C GLU A 31 9.76 -13.27 -29.60
N LEU A 32 8.77 -14.09 -29.23
CA LEU A 32 7.66 -14.43 -30.11
C LEU A 32 6.94 -13.18 -30.63
N TRP A 33 6.63 -12.22 -29.75
CA TRP A 33 6.00 -10.95 -30.17
C TRP A 33 6.85 -10.22 -31.21
N SER A 34 8.18 -10.16 -31.02
CA SER A 34 9.11 -9.51 -31.95
C SER A 34 9.18 -10.18 -33.33
N LEU A 35 8.95 -11.49 -33.39
CA LEU A 35 8.98 -12.29 -34.62
C LEU A 35 7.68 -12.25 -35.43
N LEU A 36 6.56 -11.86 -34.81
CA LEU A 36 5.27 -11.78 -35.50
C LEU A 36 5.24 -10.67 -36.55
N SER A 37 4.54 -10.94 -37.66
CA SER A 37 4.19 -9.94 -38.66
C SER A 37 3.19 -8.93 -38.08
N GLN A 38 3.05 -7.77 -38.72
CA GLN A 38 2.09 -6.76 -38.28
C GLN A 38 0.64 -7.31 -38.30
N GLU A 39 0.27 -8.09 -39.31
CA GLU A 39 -1.05 -8.70 -39.45
C GLU A 39 -1.34 -9.70 -38.30
N ASP A 40 -0.35 -10.52 -37.93
CA ASP A 40 -0.50 -11.47 -36.84
C ASP A 40 -0.59 -10.77 -35.48
N ARG A 41 0.16 -9.67 -35.28
CA ARG A 41 0.09 -8.87 -34.05
C ARG A 41 -1.28 -8.22 -33.87
N GLU A 42 -1.88 -7.74 -34.95
CA GLU A 42 -3.22 -7.15 -34.94
C GLU A 42 -4.29 -8.22 -34.70
N THR A 43 -4.12 -9.41 -35.27
CA THR A 43 -5.02 -10.55 -35.07
C THR A 43 -4.94 -11.11 -33.64
N PHE A 44 -3.73 -11.18 -33.07
CA PHE A 44 -3.46 -11.77 -31.76
C PHE A 44 -2.72 -10.79 -30.86
N TRP A 45 -3.43 -9.78 -30.34
CA TRP A 45 -2.81 -8.79 -29.46
C TRP A 45 -2.62 -9.31 -28.03
N PHE A 46 -1.38 -9.68 -27.69
CA PHE A 46 -1.01 -10.16 -26.34
C PHE A 46 0.18 -9.42 -25.71
N SER A 47 0.71 -8.39 -26.37
CA SER A 47 1.71 -7.51 -25.76
C SER A 47 1.06 -6.50 -24.80
N PHE A 48 1.69 -6.31 -23.65
CA PHE A 48 1.28 -5.30 -22.65
C PHE A 48 1.97 -3.95 -22.84
N GLU A 49 2.83 -3.81 -23.85
CA GLU A 49 3.62 -2.60 -24.07
C GLU A 49 2.74 -1.37 -24.36
N GLU A 50 1.68 -1.56 -25.15
CA GLU A 50 0.72 -0.52 -25.51
C GLU A 50 -0.55 -0.53 -24.63
N PHE A 51 -0.56 -1.36 -23.58
CA PHE A 51 -1.75 -1.52 -22.73
C PHE A 51 -1.95 -0.29 -21.83
N ASP A 52 -3.13 0.34 -21.90
CA ASP A 52 -3.49 1.46 -21.04
C ASP A 52 -3.84 0.98 -19.61
N TRP A 53 -2.78 0.76 -18.83
CA TRP A 53 -2.86 0.42 -17.42
C TRP A 53 -3.70 1.40 -16.59
N LYS A 54 -3.71 2.69 -16.97
CA LYS A 54 -4.43 3.73 -16.23
C LYS A 54 -5.94 3.56 -16.39
N SER A 55 -6.40 3.33 -17.62
CA SER A 55 -7.82 3.05 -17.88
C SER A 55 -8.24 1.71 -17.29
N TYR A 56 -7.43 0.67 -17.45
CA TYR A 56 -7.69 -0.64 -16.86
C TYR A 56 -7.90 -0.54 -15.34
N MET A 57 -6.96 0.09 -14.63
CA MET A 57 -7.07 0.26 -13.18
C MET A 57 -8.30 1.07 -12.80
N LYS A 58 -8.62 2.14 -13.54
CA LYS A 58 -9.82 2.96 -13.29
C LYS A 58 -11.11 2.13 -13.39
N TYR A 59 -11.26 1.33 -14.44
CA TYR A 59 -12.44 0.47 -14.60
C TYR A 59 -12.48 -0.66 -13.58
N ASN A 60 -11.32 -1.23 -13.23
CA ASN A 60 -11.21 -2.23 -12.18
C ASN A 60 -11.71 -1.66 -10.82
N PHE A 61 -11.26 -0.46 -10.45
CA PHE A 61 -11.74 0.22 -9.24
C PHE A 61 -13.24 0.46 -9.24
N TYR A 62 -13.82 0.89 -10.37
CA TYR A 62 -15.27 1.05 -10.48
C TYR A 62 -16.01 -0.29 -10.37
N GLY A 63 -15.46 -1.35 -10.96
CA GLY A 63 -16.00 -2.70 -10.86
C GLY A 63 -16.03 -3.20 -9.41
N ILE A 64 -14.92 -3.08 -8.69
CA ILE A 64 -14.84 -3.42 -7.25
C ILE A 64 -15.87 -2.63 -6.46
N ARG A 65 -15.92 -1.31 -6.66
CA ARG A 65 -16.80 -0.41 -5.92
C ARG A 65 -18.27 -0.76 -6.11
N LYS A 66 -18.69 -1.01 -7.35
CA LYS A 66 -20.08 -1.34 -7.69
C LYS A 66 -20.48 -2.77 -7.31
N HIS A 67 -19.64 -3.76 -7.61
CA HIS A 67 -20.02 -5.17 -7.57
C HIS A 67 -19.59 -5.90 -6.29
N ILE A 68 -18.46 -5.51 -5.69
CA ILE A 68 -17.94 -6.14 -4.47
C ILE A 68 -18.38 -5.36 -3.24
N LEU A 69 -18.23 -4.03 -3.29
CA LEU A 69 -18.54 -3.15 -2.15
C LEU A 69 -19.99 -2.65 -2.16
N HIS A 70 -20.71 -2.83 -3.28
CA HIS A 70 -22.08 -2.35 -3.46
C HIS A 70 -22.23 -0.83 -3.19
N GLU A 71 -21.21 -0.05 -3.52
CA GLU A 71 -21.20 1.40 -3.36
C GLU A 71 -21.60 2.11 -4.66
N ASP A 72 -22.33 3.21 -4.54
CA ASP A 72 -22.65 4.08 -5.68
C ASP A 72 -21.37 4.71 -6.27
N LEU A 73 -21.31 4.87 -7.58
CA LEU A 73 -20.21 5.56 -8.27
C LEU A 73 -20.31 7.09 -8.12
N SER A 74 -21.51 7.63 -7.87
CA SER A 74 -21.72 9.08 -7.70
C SER A 74 -21.01 9.65 -6.47
N ASN A 75 -20.77 8.83 -5.45
CA ASN A 75 -20.21 9.26 -4.16
C ASN A 75 -18.67 9.34 -4.14
N LEU A 76 -18.01 9.14 -5.29
CA LEU A 76 -16.54 9.04 -5.39
C LEU A 76 -15.83 10.26 -4.77
N THR A 77 -16.33 11.47 -5.04
CA THR A 77 -15.75 12.72 -4.52
C THR A 77 -15.83 12.79 -2.98
N SER A 78 -16.95 12.36 -2.40
CA SER A 78 -17.15 12.26 -0.96
C SER A 78 -16.23 11.22 -0.34
N ALA A 79 -16.11 10.04 -0.97
CA ALA A 79 -15.20 8.98 -0.52
C ALA A 79 -13.74 9.44 -0.50
N LEU A 80 -13.29 10.13 -1.56
CA LEU A 80 -11.95 10.70 -1.64
C LEU A 80 -11.72 11.79 -0.57
N SER A 81 -12.71 12.62 -0.30
CA SER A 81 -12.63 13.63 0.77
C SER A 81 -12.46 12.99 2.15
N LYS A 82 -13.26 11.97 2.45
CA LYS A 82 -13.14 11.19 3.70
C LYS A 82 -11.77 10.53 3.81
N TYR A 83 -11.29 9.89 2.74
CA TYR A 83 -9.98 9.27 2.70
C TYR A 83 -8.85 10.28 2.98
N ARG A 84 -8.90 11.47 2.34
CA ARG A 84 -7.91 12.53 2.59
C ARG A 84 -7.91 13.00 4.04
N LYS A 85 -9.08 13.19 4.64
CA LYS A 85 -9.19 13.56 6.07
C LYS A 85 -8.58 12.49 6.97
N LEU A 86 -8.90 11.22 6.74
CA LEU A 86 -8.36 10.11 7.49
C LEU A 86 -6.83 9.98 7.32
N PHE A 87 -6.33 10.20 6.11
CA PHE A 87 -4.90 10.20 5.81
C PHE A 87 -4.16 11.28 6.62
N TRP A 88 -4.64 12.52 6.60
CA TRP A 88 -4.02 13.61 7.37
C TRP A 88 -4.11 13.38 8.88
N LEU A 89 -5.24 12.87 9.37
CA LEU A 89 -5.39 12.47 10.77
C LEU A 89 -4.36 11.40 11.15
N HIS A 90 -4.22 10.36 10.33
CA HIS A 90 -3.26 9.28 10.57
C HIS A 90 -1.81 9.79 10.57
N LYS A 91 -1.45 10.67 9.62
CA LYS A 91 -0.13 11.30 9.57
C LYS A 91 0.15 12.15 10.80
N LEU A 92 -0.85 12.91 11.27
CA LEU A 92 -0.75 13.66 12.51
C LEU A 92 -0.55 12.74 13.71
N CYS A 93 -1.34 11.66 13.83
CA CYS A 93 -1.18 10.68 14.91
C CYS A 93 0.22 10.05 14.92
N ILE A 94 0.75 9.63 13.77
CA ILE A 94 2.10 9.09 13.66
C ILE A 94 3.13 10.13 14.12
N PHE A 95 3.02 11.38 13.66
CA PHE A 95 3.93 12.44 14.07
C PHE A 95 3.91 12.68 15.58
N LEU A 96 2.71 12.71 16.19
CA LEU A 96 2.56 12.86 17.64
C LEU A 96 3.19 11.67 18.40
N ILE A 97 3.00 10.44 17.93
CA ILE A 97 3.60 9.25 18.54
C ILE A 97 5.14 9.35 18.48
N ILE A 98 5.70 9.69 17.32
CA ILE A 98 7.15 9.87 17.16
C ILE A 98 7.67 10.98 18.07
N TYR A 99 6.96 12.09 18.16
CA TYR A 99 7.32 13.22 19.03
C TYR A 99 7.33 12.81 20.51
N VAL A 100 6.31 12.08 20.98
CA VAL A 100 6.25 11.56 22.35
C VAL A 100 7.40 10.62 22.64
N ILE A 101 7.68 9.66 21.74
CA ILE A 101 8.83 8.74 21.87
C ILE A 101 10.13 9.53 21.96
N PHE A 102 10.34 10.52 21.08
CA PHE A 102 11.52 11.36 21.09
C PHE A 102 11.70 12.10 22.42
N LYS A 103 10.62 12.68 22.98
CA LYS A 103 10.66 13.37 24.28
C LYS A 103 10.96 12.43 25.43
N ILE A 104 10.43 11.21 25.41
CA ILE A 104 10.74 10.18 26.40
C ILE A 104 12.22 9.80 26.33
N CYS A 105 12.75 9.54 25.14
CA CYS A 105 14.18 9.24 24.94
C CYS A 105 15.08 10.38 25.44
N TRP A 106 14.72 11.63 25.13
CA TRP A 106 15.47 12.81 25.58
C TRP A 106 15.49 12.92 27.10
N PHE A 107 14.33 12.72 27.76
CA PHE A 107 14.22 12.72 29.21
C PHE A 107 15.13 11.66 29.86
N PHE A 108 15.17 10.44 29.32
CA PHE A 108 16.06 9.39 29.82
C PHE A 108 17.55 9.74 29.67
N ILE A 109 17.93 10.39 28.57
CA ILE A 109 19.31 10.86 28.35
C ILE A 109 19.68 11.92 29.38
N GLU A 110 18.86 12.95 29.56
CA GLU A 110 19.09 13.99 30.57
C GLU A 110 19.18 13.40 31.99
N TYR A 111 18.28 12.48 32.33
CA TYR A 111 18.30 11.79 33.62
C TYR A 111 19.58 10.98 33.83
N SER A 112 20.04 10.23 32.82
CA SER A 112 21.31 9.50 32.91
C SER A 112 22.52 10.42 33.08
N ASN A 113 22.55 11.55 32.37
CA ASN A 113 23.61 12.55 32.47
C ASN A 113 23.64 13.18 33.86
N PHE A 114 22.47 13.48 34.43
CA PHE A 114 22.35 14.00 35.80
C PHE A 114 22.89 13.01 36.84
N ILE A 115 22.57 11.72 36.74
CA ILE A 115 23.08 10.69 37.66
C ILE A 115 24.61 10.57 37.58
N VAL A 116 25.17 10.55 36.36
CA VAL A 116 26.62 10.46 36.16
C VAL A 116 27.33 11.69 36.76
N MET A 117 26.79 12.89 36.54
CA MET A 117 27.31 14.13 37.13
C MET A 117 27.21 14.15 38.66
N SER A 118 26.12 13.64 39.23
CA SER A 118 25.94 13.53 40.68
C SER A 118 26.94 12.57 41.33
N LYS A 119 27.24 11.42 40.69
CA LYS A 119 28.28 10.49 41.18
C LYS A 119 29.69 11.06 41.10
N LYS A 120 29.98 11.90 40.10
CA LYS A 120 31.31 12.50 39.90
C LYS A 120 31.64 13.61 40.90
N ASN A 121 30.63 14.19 41.56
CA ASN A 121 30.77 15.30 42.51
C ASN A 121 30.61 14.88 43.99
N MET A 122 30.57 13.58 44.31
CA MET A 122 30.68 13.12 45.70
C MET A 122 32.15 13.15 46.15
N PRO A 123 32.45 13.67 47.36
CA PRO A 123 33.80 13.71 47.91
C PRO A 123 34.36 12.32 48.24
#